data_AF-A0A4Q4CJG2-F1
#
_entry.id   AF-A0A4Q4CJG2-F1
#
_cell.length_a   1.000
_cell.length_b   1.000
_cell.length_c   1.000
_cell.angle_alpha   90.00
_cell.angle_beta   90.00
_cell.angle_gamma   90.00
#
_symmetry.space_group_name_H-M   'P 1'
#
loop_
_entity.id
_entity.type
_entity.pdbx_description
1 polymer ?
#
loop_
_entity_poly.entity_id
_entity_poly.type
_entity_poly.pdbx_seq_one_letter_code
_entity_poly.pdbx_strand_id
1 'polypeptide(L)'
;MLRRSLPAFAGLVIVVLLTLLRIGDSYPIQVAREIGFDFYQRLHPRPVADLPVRVIDIDEASLSELGQWPWPRDRLATIADRLGELGAAAIGFDILFPEPDRVRPDIFAALYPELSPAAGTEVRRLPPMDSLWGQVIGGAPVVLGRAGVAAGGADPAQLIIDAEVKGPMPPSLPGEPGVIANIPELEQAALGHGLLNGRPDGDGTVRRVPTLMAIGGRPMPSLSAELARVALDQSAIISAPGTITIGRQRIPVDAEGRMLLRFGHFPPARISSAADVLRKGFPADAFAGQIVLVGLAAEGTADIVATPLSAEYYGPIVQAQAVDAILRAGWLDRPGWVA
;
A
#
# COMPACT_ATOMS: atom_id res chain seq x y z
N MET A 1 42.39 -28.33 41.65
CA MET A 1 41.27 -28.56 40.72
C MET A 1 40.53 -27.27 40.32
N LEU A 2 40.24 -26.34 41.24
CA LEU A 2 39.50 -25.09 40.96
C LEU A 2 40.07 -24.17 39.84
N ARG A 3 41.39 -24.10 39.67
CA ARG A 3 42.01 -23.23 38.63
C ARG A 3 41.79 -23.70 37.19
N ARG A 4 41.52 -24.99 36.96
CA ARG A 4 41.28 -25.55 35.61
C ARG A 4 39.83 -25.40 35.14
N SER A 5 38.88 -25.23 36.06
CA SER A 5 37.45 -25.05 35.75
C SER A 5 37.04 -23.59 35.56
N LEU A 6 37.89 -22.63 35.94
CA LEU A 6 37.64 -21.20 35.81
C LEU A 6 37.31 -20.74 34.36
N PRO A 7 38.08 -21.13 33.31
CA PRO A 7 37.74 -20.73 31.93
C PRO A 7 36.45 -21.39 31.43
N ALA A 8 36.18 -22.64 31.83
CA ALA A 8 34.95 -23.33 31.47
C ALA A 8 33.71 -22.69 32.12
N PHE A 9 33.83 -22.28 33.39
CA PHE A 9 32.79 -21.55 34.11
C PHE A 9 32.56 -20.16 33.50
N ALA A 10 33.62 -19.42 33.18
CA ALA A 10 33.52 -18.13 32.50
C ALA A 10 32.84 -18.28 31.13
N GLY A 11 33.20 -19.31 30.36
CA GLY A 11 32.54 -19.61 29.08
C GLY A 11 31.05 -19.91 29.24
N LEU A 12 30.66 -20.73 30.23
CA LEU A 12 29.26 -21.03 30.53
C LEU A 12 28.49 -19.75 30.91
N VAL A 13 29.07 -18.91 31.77
CA VAL A 13 28.47 -17.63 32.17
C VAL A 13 28.27 -16.72 30.96
N ILE A 14 29.24 -16.64 30.05
CA ILE A 14 29.10 -15.87 28.80
C ILE A 14 27.96 -16.42 27.94
N VAL A 15 27.89 -17.75 27.74
CA VAL A 15 26.80 -18.37 26.95
C VAL A 15 25.44 -18.10 27.58
N VAL A 16 25.31 -18.24 28.90
CA VAL A 16 24.07 -17.95 29.62
C VAL A 16 23.69 -16.47 29.49
N LEU A 17 24.64 -15.54 29.65
CA LEU A 17 24.40 -14.11 29.50
C LEU A 17 23.99 -13.75 28.06
N LEU A 18 24.67 -14.29 27.05
CA LEU A 18 24.31 -14.08 25.64
C LEU A 18 22.94 -14.68 25.32
N THR A 19 22.60 -15.83 25.91
CA THR A 19 21.28 -16.46 25.75
C THR A 19 20.19 -15.65 26.43
N LEU A 20 20.43 -15.12 27.64
CA LEU A 20 19.48 -14.24 28.33
C LEU A 20 19.31 -12.90 27.61
N LEU A 21 20.40 -12.32 27.10
CA LEU A 21 20.35 -11.11 26.27
C LEU A 21 19.56 -11.36 24.98
N ARG A 22 19.71 -12.54 24.37
CA ARG A 22 18.95 -12.96 23.20
C ARG A 22 17.47 -13.16 23.51
N ILE A 23 17.13 -13.89 24.57
CA ILE A 23 15.75 -14.16 24.98
C ILE A 23 15.03 -12.88 25.41
N GLY A 24 15.74 -11.98 26.09
CA GLY A 24 15.18 -10.72 26.56
C GLY A 24 14.93 -9.69 25.46
N ASP A 25 15.42 -9.94 24.23
CA ASP A 25 15.33 -9.08 23.05
C ASP A 25 15.37 -7.59 23.36
N SER A 26 16.38 -7.17 24.15
CA SER A 26 16.39 -5.82 24.71
C SER A 26 16.48 -4.75 23.62
N TYR A 27 15.93 -3.56 23.89
CA TYR A 27 15.90 -2.45 22.94
C TYR A 27 17.25 -2.17 22.24
N PRO A 28 18.41 -2.14 22.93
CA PRO A 28 19.70 -1.96 22.26
C PRO A 28 20.06 -3.04 21.23
N ILE A 29 19.65 -4.30 21.48
CA ILE A 29 19.88 -5.42 20.57
C ILE A 29 18.99 -5.27 19.34
N GLN A 30 17.73 -4.86 19.52
CA GLN A 30 16.83 -4.53 18.41
C GLN A 30 17.43 -3.43 17.54
N VAL A 31 17.86 -2.31 18.13
CA VAL A 31 18.48 -1.20 17.39
C VAL A 31 19.72 -1.65 16.62
N ALA A 32 20.67 -2.33 17.28
CA ALA A 32 21.88 -2.80 16.61
C ALA A 32 21.58 -3.73 15.42
N ARG A 33 20.52 -4.54 15.54
CA ARG A 33 20.06 -5.43 14.48
C ARG A 33 19.42 -4.68 13.33
N GLU A 34 18.54 -3.71 13.59
CA GLU A 34 17.92 -2.92 12.51
C GLU A 34 18.99 -2.08 11.76
N ILE A 35 19.98 -1.52 12.47
CA ILE A 35 21.16 -0.89 11.84
C ILE A 35 21.92 -1.88 10.95
N GLY A 36 22.13 -3.11 11.43
CA GLY A 36 22.76 -4.17 10.65
C GLY A 36 21.96 -4.53 9.39
N PHE A 37 20.64 -4.59 9.47
CA PHE A 37 19.76 -4.80 8.32
C PHE A 37 19.85 -3.66 7.32
N ASP A 38 19.85 -2.41 7.79
CA ASP A 38 19.96 -1.25 6.90
C ASP A 38 21.30 -1.24 6.18
N PHE A 39 22.38 -1.51 6.91
CA PHE A 39 23.71 -1.63 6.32
C PHE A 39 23.77 -2.74 5.28
N TYR A 40 23.21 -3.92 5.57
CA TYR A 40 23.10 -5.02 4.62
C TYR A 40 22.32 -4.61 3.36
N GLN A 41 21.19 -3.93 3.51
CA GLN A 41 20.38 -3.50 2.38
C GLN A 41 21.08 -2.45 1.52
N ARG A 42 21.84 -1.52 2.12
CA ARG A 42 22.64 -0.55 1.39
C ARG A 42 23.77 -1.20 0.57
N LEU A 43 24.41 -2.24 1.11
CA LEU A 43 25.46 -2.97 0.41
C LEU A 43 24.90 -3.95 -0.64
N HIS A 44 23.76 -4.57 -0.35
CA HIS A 44 23.13 -5.61 -1.15
C HIS A 44 21.64 -5.32 -1.39
N PRO A 45 21.30 -4.21 -2.07
CA PRO A 45 19.92 -3.90 -2.41
C PRO A 45 19.33 -5.02 -3.27
N ARG A 46 18.00 -5.17 -3.23
CA ARG A 46 17.30 -6.15 -4.05
C ARG A 46 17.49 -5.81 -5.54
N PRO A 47 17.80 -6.79 -6.40
CA PRO A 47 17.75 -6.57 -7.84
C PRO A 47 16.31 -6.35 -8.28
N VAL A 48 16.01 -5.17 -8.83
CA VAL A 48 14.66 -4.73 -9.22
C VAL A 48 14.53 -4.49 -10.73
N ALA A 49 15.26 -5.27 -11.53
CA ALA A 49 15.06 -5.32 -12.97
C ALA A 49 13.73 -6.04 -13.31
N ASP A 50 13.09 -5.61 -14.39
CA ASP A 50 11.88 -6.22 -14.97
C ASP A 50 10.73 -6.46 -13.98
N LEU A 51 10.38 -5.40 -13.25
CA LEU A 51 9.26 -5.40 -12.33
C LEU A 51 7.94 -5.63 -13.08
N PRO A 52 7.02 -6.47 -12.58
CA PRO A 52 5.64 -6.54 -13.05
C PRO A 52 4.78 -5.36 -12.53
N VAL A 53 5.43 -4.34 -11.96
CA VAL A 53 4.77 -3.20 -11.30
C VAL A 53 5.27 -1.89 -11.92
N ARG A 54 4.34 -0.97 -12.17
CA ARG A 54 4.58 0.41 -12.59
C ARG A 54 3.92 1.38 -11.63
N VAL A 55 4.49 2.57 -11.53
CA VAL A 55 3.96 3.68 -10.74
C VAL A 55 3.59 4.82 -11.68
N ILE A 56 2.44 5.41 -11.45
CA ILE A 56 2.00 6.65 -12.08
C ILE A 56 1.91 7.70 -10.98
N ASP A 57 2.75 8.72 -11.12
CA ASP A 57 2.81 9.81 -10.18
C ASP A 57 1.97 10.99 -10.67
N ILE A 58 1.11 11.48 -9.79
CA ILE A 58 0.55 12.82 -9.87
C ILE A 58 1.62 13.75 -9.28
N ASP A 59 2.55 14.14 -10.15
CA ASP A 59 3.73 14.95 -9.87
C ASP A 59 3.52 16.42 -10.23
N GLU A 60 4.54 17.25 -9.97
CA GLU A 60 4.47 18.69 -10.26
C GLU A 60 4.24 18.98 -11.75
N ALA A 61 4.81 18.17 -12.65
CA ALA A 61 4.56 18.28 -14.09
C ALA A 61 3.08 18.02 -14.42
N SER A 62 2.49 16.99 -13.81
CA SER A 62 1.06 16.69 -13.95
C SER A 62 0.18 17.81 -13.42
N LEU A 63 0.50 18.37 -12.26
CA LEU A 63 -0.26 19.48 -11.68
C LEU A 63 -0.13 20.76 -12.49
N SER A 64 1.04 21.02 -13.07
CA SER A 64 1.28 22.16 -13.95
C SER A 64 0.49 22.06 -15.26
N GLU A 65 0.45 20.86 -15.87
CA GLU A 65 -0.23 20.65 -17.16
C GLU A 65 -1.74 20.48 -17.02
N LEU A 66 -2.18 19.73 -16.01
CA LEU A 66 -3.59 19.33 -15.86
C LEU A 66 -4.33 20.17 -14.80
N GLY A 67 -3.62 20.93 -13.98
CA GLY A 67 -4.18 21.78 -12.93
C GLY A 67 -4.09 21.17 -11.53
N GLN A 68 -4.51 21.95 -10.54
CA GLN A 68 -4.28 21.68 -9.13
C GLN A 68 -5.05 20.46 -8.60
N TRP A 69 -4.43 19.71 -7.69
CA TRP A 69 -5.09 18.69 -6.87
C TRP A 69 -6.00 19.31 -5.79
N PRO A 70 -7.15 18.72 -5.42
CA PRO A 70 -7.74 17.49 -5.96
C PRO A 70 -8.29 17.64 -7.39
N TRP A 71 -8.03 16.64 -8.23
CA TRP A 71 -8.60 16.58 -9.57
C TRP A 71 -10.06 16.13 -9.54
N PRO A 72 -10.91 16.62 -10.46
CA PRO A 72 -12.24 16.08 -10.66
C PRO A 72 -12.18 14.60 -11.11
N ARG A 73 -13.26 13.87 -10.78
CA ARG A 73 -13.33 12.41 -10.93
C ARG A 73 -13.23 11.94 -12.39
N ASP A 74 -13.60 12.78 -13.34
CA ASP A 74 -13.48 12.52 -14.78
C ASP A 74 -12.03 12.24 -15.20
N ARG A 75 -11.07 12.92 -14.57
CA ARG A 75 -9.65 12.73 -14.87
C ARG A 75 -9.12 11.42 -14.32
N LEU A 76 -9.51 11.06 -13.11
CA LEU A 76 -9.19 9.76 -12.53
C LEU A 76 -9.84 8.64 -13.36
N ALA A 77 -11.09 8.84 -13.81
CA ALA A 77 -11.79 7.99 -14.76
C ALA A 77 -11.00 7.79 -16.05
N THR A 78 -10.55 8.87 -16.67
CA THR A 78 -9.76 8.80 -17.90
C THR A 78 -8.45 8.02 -17.70
N ILE A 79 -7.79 8.16 -16.54
CA ILE A 79 -6.58 7.40 -16.23
C ILE A 79 -6.92 5.91 -16.10
N ALA A 80 -7.89 5.52 -15.27
CA ALA A 80 -8.17 4.09 -15.07
C ALA A 80 -8.74 3.41 -16.32
N ASP A 81 -9.59 4.11 -17.08
CA ASP A 81 -10.12 3.62 -18.35
C ASP A 81 -8.97 3.28 -19.31
N ARG A 82 -8.04 4.22 -19.48
CA ARG A 82 -6.84 4.01 -20.30
C ARG A 82 -5.97 2.88 -19.79
N LEU A 83 -5.78 2.74 -18.48
CA LEU A 83 -5.02 1.63 -17.91
C LEU A 83 -5.71 0.28 -18.15
N GLY A 84 -7.04 0.23 -18.06
CA GLY A 84 -7.84 -0.94 -18.40
C GLY A 84 -7.72 -1.30 -19.89
N GLU A 85 -7.88 -0.33 -20.79
CA GLU A 85 -7.72 -0.51 -22.24
C GLU A 85 -6.32 -1.02 -22.62
N LEU A 86 -5.29 -0.56 -21.91
CA LEU A 86 -3.89 -0.97 -22.11
C LEU A 86 -3.54 -2.28 -21.39
N GLY A 87 -4.53 -2.98 -20.82
CA GLY A 87 -4.39 -4.34 -20.31
C GLY A 87 -3.68 -4.48 -18.97
N ALA A 88 -3.78 -3.48 -18.08
CA ALA A 88 -3.28 -3.59 -16.72
C ALA A 88 -3.91 -4.81 -16.00
N ALA A 89 -3.08 -5.59 -15.29
CA ALA A 89 -3.52 -6.76 -14.52
C ALA A 89 -4.25 -6.37 -13.23
N ALA A 90 -3.84 -5.25 -12.63
CA ALA A 90 -4.51 -4.62 -11.49
C ALA A 90 -4.13 -3.13 -11.44
N ILE A 91 -5.04 -2.28 -10.99
CA ILE A 91 -4.85 -0.83 -10.87
C ILE A 91 -5.12 -0.41 -9.43
N GLY A 92 -4.11 0.03 -8.70
CA GLY A 92 -4.25 0.49 -7.32
C GLY A 92 -4.23 2.00 -7.21
N PHE A 93 -5.20 2.58 -6.52
CA PHE A 93 -5.16 3.99 -6.13
C PHE A 93 -4.68 4.11 -4.70
N ASP A 94 -3.47 4.63 -4.51
CA ASP A 94 -2.92 5.03 -3.20
C ASP A 94 -3.47 6.42 -2.79
N ILE A 95 -4.80 6.54 -2.85
CA ILE A 95 -5.56 7.77 -2.65
C ILE A 95 -6.91 7.39 -2.02
N LEU A 96 -7.37 8.17 -1.05
CA LEU A 96 -8.68 7.99 -0.42
C LEU A 96 -9.73 8.88 -1.08
N PHE A 97 -10.95 8.35 -1.22
CA PHE A 97 -12.08 9.04 -1.83
C PHE A 97 -13.31 9.13 -0.90
N PRO A 98 -13.17 9.65 0.33
CA PRO A 98 -14.22 9.63 1.34
C PRO A 98 -15.35 10.63 1.10
N GLU A 99 -15.13 11.60 0.21
CA GLU A 99 -16.04 12.69 -0.06
C GLU A 99 -16.50 12.67 -1.52
N PRO A 100 -17.75 13.12 -1.81
CA PRO A 100 -18.21 13.32 -3.17
C PRO A 100 -17.31 14.29 -3.94
N ASP A 101 -17.32 14.22 -5.27
CA ASP A 101 -16.58 15.15 -6.11
C ASP A 101 -16.93 16.61 -5.76
N ARG A 102 -15.91 17.46 -5.66
CA ARG A 102 -16.07 18.90 -5.43
C ARG A 102 -16.82 19.60 -6.55
N VAL A 103 -16.80 19.05 -7.76
CA VAL A 103 -17.57 19.55 -8.91
C VAL A 103 -18.92 18.82 -9.09
N ARG A 104 -19.38 18.06 -8.08
CA ARG A 104 -20.71 17.43 -8.11
C ARG A 104 -21.77 18.50 -8.37
N PRO A 105 -22.72 18.31 -9.30
CA PRO A 105 -23.50 19.42 -9.81
C PRO A 105 -24.38 20.16 -8.78
N ASP A 106 -24.88 19.45 -7.76
CA ASP A 106 -25.61 20.06 -6.64
C ASP A 106 -24.69 20.86 -5.70
N ILE A 107 -23.50 20.34 -5.38
CA ILE A 107 -22.47 21.04 -4.59
C ILE A 107 -22.02 22.29 -5.35
N PHE A 108 -21.69 22.15 -6.63
CA PHE A 108 -21.30 23.26 -7.49
C PHE A 108 -22.41 24.33 -7.54
N ALA A 109 -23.65 23.95 -7.81
CA ALA A 109 -24.76 24.91 -7.87
C ALA A 109 -25.00 25.64 -6.53
N ALA A 110 -24.66 25.03 -5.40
CA ALA A 110 -24.76 25.66 -4.08
C ALA A 110 -23.66 26.70 -3.82
N LEU A 111 -22.49 26.59 -4.48
CA LEU A 111 -21.39 27.55 -4.36
C LEU A 111 -21.65 28.87 -5.10
N TYR A 112 -22.54 28.86 -6.10
CA TYR A 112 -22.85 30.01 -6.95
C TYR A 112 -24.32 30.44 -6.79
N PRO A 113 -24.70 31.09 -5.67
CA PRO A 113 -26.07 31.54 -5.42
C PRO A 113 -26.60 32.57 -6.44
N GLU A 114 -25.72 33.19 -7.21
CA GLU A 114 -26.04 34.10 -8.32
C GLU A 114 -26.59 33.40 -9.57
N LEU A 115 -26.53 32.06 -9.65
CA LEU A 115 -27.11 31.32 -10.75
C LEU A 115 -28.62 31.56 -10.82
N SER A 116 -29.12 31.87 -12.03
CA SER A 116 -30.56 31.96 -12.24
C SER A 116 -31.25 30.63 -11.86
N PRO A 117 -32.51 30.65 -11.40
CA PRO A 117 -33.23 29.41 -11.06
C PRO A 117 -33.23 28.37 -12.19
N ALA A 118 -33.32 28.84 -13.45
CA ALA A 118 -33.24 27.99 -14.63
C ALA A 118 -31.84 27.35 -14.77
N ALA A 119 -30.76 28.16 -14.72
CA ALA A 119 -29.39 27.66 -14.82
C ALA A 119 -29.04 26.68 -13.69
N GLY A 120 -29.42 26.99 -12.44
CA GLY A 120 -29.20 26.07 -11.32
C GLY A 120 -29.95 24.75 -11.49
N THR A 121 -31.12 24.75 -12.13
CA THR A 121 -31.88 23.54 -12.45
C THR A 121 -31.18 22.71 -13.53
N GLU A 122 -30.68 23.36 -14.58
CA GLU A 122 -29.92 22.67 -15.63
C GLU A 122 -28.62 22.06 -15.11
N VAL A 123 -27.87 22.79 -14.27
CA VAL A 123 -26.65 22.26 -13.63
C VAL A 123 -26.98 21.03 -12.78
N ARG A 124 -27.97 21.11 -11.89
CA ARG A 124 -28.37 19.98 -11.03
C ARG A 124 -28.85 18.73 -11.79
N ARG A 125 -29.18 18.85 -13.08
CA ARG A 125 -29.56 17.71 -13.95
C ARG A 125 -28.35 17.00 -14.56
N LEU A 126 -27.16 17.60 -14.52
CA LEU A 126 -25.95 16.95 -15.02
C LEU A 126 -25.65 15.69 -14.20
N PRO A 127 -25.16 14.61 -14.82
CA PRO A 127 -24.72 13.43 -14.09
C PRO A 127 -23.49 13.77 -13.23
N PRO A 128 -23.43 13.29 -11.98
CA PRO A 128 -22.26 13.50 -11.14
C PRO A 128 -21.07 12.67 -11.64
N MET A 129 -19.88 13.26 -11.57
CA MET A 129 -18.65 12.60 -12.05
C MET A 129 -18.26 11.38 -11.19
N ASP A 130 -18.72 11.31 -9.94
CA ASP A 130 -18.61 10.10 -9.12
C ASP A 130 -19.29 8.88 -9.77
N SER A 131 -20.41 9.08 -10.48
CA SER A 131 -21.08 7.98 -11.20
C SER A 131 -20.30 7.53 -12.42
N LEU A 132 -19.67 8.45 -13.16
CA LEU A 132 -18.75 8.11 -14.25
C LEU A 132 -17.56 7.32 -13.69
N TRP A 133 -17.00 7.78 -12.58
CA TRP A 133 -15.87 7.11 -11.94
C TRP A 133 -16.22 5.70 -11.49
N GLY A 134 -17.36 5.53 -10.81
CA GLY A 134 -17.90 4.22 -10.44
C GLY A 134 -18.06 3.28 -11.65
N GLN A 135 -18.60 3.78 -12.77
CA GLN A 135 -18.76 2.97 -13.98
C GLN A 135 -17.41 2.48 -14.54
N VAL A 136 -16.41 3.37 -14.61
CA VAL A 136 -15.08 3.02 -15.13
C VAL A 136 -14.37 2.01 -14.22
N ILE A 137 -14.36 2.25 -12.91
CA ILE A 137 -13.66 1.32 -11.99
C ILE A 137 -14.35 -0.05 -11.90
N GLY A 138 -15.66 -0.12 -12.15
CA GLY A 138 -16.38 -1.40 -12.25
C GLY A 138 -16.09 -2.17 -13.54
N GLY A 139 -15.52 -1.52 -14.57
CA GLY A 139 -15.12 -2.14 -15.83
C GLY A 139 -13.64 -2.57 -15.89
N ALA A 140 -12.84 -2.24 -14.87
CA ALA A 140 -11.39 -2.46 -14.84
C ALA A 140 -10.96 -3.11 -13.52
N PRO A 141 -9.78 -3.74 -13.42
CA PRO A 141 -9.33 -4.42 -12.20
C PRO A 141 -8.81 -3.42 -11.15
N VAL A 142 -9.67 -2.51 -10.70
CA VAL A 142 -9.32 -1.41 -9.81
C VAL A 142 -9.46 -1.82 -8.34
N VAL A 143 -8.39 -1.55 -7.57
CA VAL A 143 -8.36 -1.66 -6.12
C VAL A 143 -8.28 -0.26 -5.53
N LEU A 144 -9.21 0.08 -4.63
CA LEU A 144 -9.23 1.37 -3.95
C LEU A 144 -8.61 1.29 -2.55
N GLY A 145 -7.98 2.39 -2.15
CA GLY A 145 -7.47 2.58 -0.80
C GLY A 145 -8.59 2.74 0.22
N ARG A 146 -8.36 2.20 1.43
CA ARG A 146 -9.06 2.54 2.67
C ARG A 146 -8.03 2.85 3.75
N ALA A 147 -8.43 3.56 4.80
CA ALA A 147 -7.55 3.80 5.94
C ALA A 147 -8.23 3.47 7.27
N GLY A 148 -7.62 2.60 8.08
CA GLY A 148 -8.01 2.41 9.47
C GLY A 148 -7.65 3.62 10.33
N VAL A 149 -8.52 3.97 11.26
CA VAL A 149 -8.36 5.12 12.15
C VAL A 149 -8.74 4.81 13.59
N ALA A 150 -7.96 5.36 14.52
CA ALA A 150 -8.16 5.18 15.97
C ALA A 150 -9.42 5.90 16.49
N ALA A 151 -9.77 7.02 15.86
CA ALA A 151 -10.94 7.83 16.19
C ALA A 151 -11.45 8.54 14.94
N GLY A 152 -12.76 8.79 14.89
CA GLY A 152 -13.42 9.20 13.66
C GLY A 152 -13.58 8.06 12.67
N GLY A 153 -14.17 8.35 11.51
CA GLY A 153 -14.45 7.34 10.48
C GLY A 153 -15.84 6.71 10.57
N ALA A 154 -16.16 5.92 9.55
CA ALA A 154 -17.41 5.19 9.44
C ALA A 154 -17.39 3.90 10.28
N ASP A 155 -18.59 3.37 10.57
CA ASP A 155 -18.75 2.07 11.21
C ASP A 155 -18.22 0.98 10.27
N PRO A 156 -17.21 0.20 10.69
CA PRO A 156 -16.65 -0.83 9.85
C PRO A 156 -17.66 -1.94 9.53
N ALA A 157 -18.70 -2.17 10.33
CA ALA A 157 -19.65 -3.28 10.13
C ALA A 157 -20.25 -3.35 8.71
N GLN A 158 -20.32 -2.22 8.00
CA GLN A 158 -20.89 -2.12 6.65
C GLN A 158 -19.87 -2.29 5.52
N LEU A 159 -18.57 -2.45 5.83
CA LEU A 159 -17.54 -2.58 4.80
C LEU A 159 -17.68 -3.89 4.03
N ILE A 160 -17.51 -3.76 2.72
CA ILE A 160 -17.33 -4.88 1.79
C ILE A 160 -15.97 -5.53 2.09
N ILE A 161 -15.97 -6.86 2.21
CA ILE A 161 -14.77 -7.67 2.40
C ILE A 161 -14.54 -8.44 1.11
N ASP A 162 -13.53 -8.03 0.34
CA ASP A 162 -13.26 -8.61 -0.97
C ASP A 162 -12.44 -9.90 -0.85
N ALA A 163 -11.38 -9.87 -0.04
CA ALA A 163 -10.52 -11.02 0.22
C ALA A 163 -11.02 -11.84 1.40
N GLU A 164 -11.33 -13.12 1.18
CA GLU A 164 -11.58 -14.06 2.28
C GLU A 164 -10.25 -14.40 2.98
N VAL A 165 -10.09 -13.98 4.24
CA VAL A 165 -8.90 -14.33 5.03
C VAL A 165 -9.15 -15.58 5.87
N LYS A 166 -8.38 -16.65 5.62
CA LYS A 166 -8.53 -17.96 6.27
C LYS A 166 -7.39 -18.27 7.24
N GLY A 167 -7.67 -19.06 8.27
CA GLY A 167 -6.64 -19.55 9.21
C GLY A 167 -6.41 -18.65 10.43
N PRO A 168 -5.49 -19.02 11.33
CA PRO A 168 -5.22 -18.25 12.55
C PRO A 168 -4.58 -16.90 12.21
N MET A 169 -5.08 -15.83 12.83
CA MET A 169 -4.51 -14.49 12.65
C MET A 169 -3.16 -14.36 13.36
N PRO A 170 -2.26 -13.47 12.87
CA PRO A 170 -1.08 -13.07 13.62
C PRO A 170 -1.46 -12.65 15.05
N PRO A 171 -0.71 -13.08 16.08
CA PRO A 171 -1.11 -12.89 17.48
C PRO A 171 -1.18 -11.42 17.91
N SER A 172 -0.49 -10.53 17.20
CA SER A 172 -0.43 -9.10 17.45
C SER A 172 -0.89 -8.28 16.24
N LEU A 173 -1.79 -8.84 15.42
CA LEU A 173 -2.35 -8.17 14.24
C LEU A 173 -2.86 -6.77 14.61
N PRO A 174 -2.30 -5.68 14.03
CA PRO A 174 -2.69 -4.33 14.38
C PRO A 174 -4.13 -4.09 13.95
N GLY A 175 -4.91 -3.47 14.85
CA GLY A 175 -6.32 -3.21 14.64
C GLY A 175 -6.67 -1.74 14.85
N GLU A 176 -7.56 -1.22 14.01
CA GLU A 176 -8.18 0.09 14.19
C GLU A 176 -9.71 -0.08 14.38
N PRO A 177 -10.34 0.70 15.27
CA PRO A 177 -11.78 0.61 15.54
C PRO A 177 -12.64 1.21 14.42
N GLY A 178 -12.13 2.20 13.68
CA GLY A 178 -12.85 2.90 12.62
C GLY A 178 -12.14 2.84 11.27
N VAL A 179 -12.83 3.33 10.24
CA VAL A 179 -12.31 3.36 8.86
C VAL A 179 -12.68 4.67 8.15
N ILE A 180 -11.76 5.16 7.34
CA ILE A 180 -12.03 6.11 6.26
C ILE A 180 -12.17 5.26 5.00
N ALA A 181 -13.42 5.07 4.57
CA ALA A 181 -13.77 4.37 3.34
C ALA A 181 -14.06 5.38 2.22
N ASN A 182 -14.21 4.90 1.00
CA ASN A 182 -14.63 5.71 -0.12
C ASN A 182 -16.14 5.98 -0.07
N ILE A 183 -16.64 6.88 -0.90
CA ILE A 183 -18.09 7.07 -1.04
C ILE A 183 -18.77 5.75 -1.50
N PRO A 184 -20.03 5.48 -1.09
CA PRO A 184 -20.70 4.22 -1.36
C PRO A 184 -20.71 3.80 -2.84
N GLU A 185 -20.83 4.76 -3.75
CA GLU A 185 -20.85 4.54 -5.20
C GLU A 185 -19.54 3.91 -5.70
N LEU A 186 -18.40 4.28 -5.10
CA LEU A 186 -17.08 3.75 -5.48
C LEU A 186 -16.79 2.44 -4.76
N GLU A 187 -17.18 2.34 -3.49
CA GLU A 187 -17.03 1.12 -2.69
C GLU A 187 -17.74 -0.07 -3.33
N GLN A 188 -18.92 0.15 -3.91
CA GLN A 188 -19.69 -0.91 -4.57
C GLN A 188 -19.16 -1.29 -5.95
N ALA A 189 -18.39 -0.41 -6.59
CA ALA A 189 -17.96 -0.59 -7.97
C ALA A 189 -16.53 -1.14 -8.08
N ALA A 190 -15.63 -0.84 -7.14
CA ALA A 190 -14.26 -1.33 -7.18
C ALA A 190 -14.18 -2.86 -7.09
N LEU A 191 -13.18 -3.44 -7.75
CA LEU A 191 -12.93 -4.89 -7.70
C LEU A 191 -12.39 -5.35 -6.34
N GLY A 192 -11.69 -4.46 -5.63
CA GLY A 192 -11.14 -4.76 -4.31
C GLY A 192 -10.81 -3.52 -3.50
N HIS A 193 -10.57 -3.71 -2.21
CA HIS A 193 -10.20 -2.65 -1.29
C HIS A 193 -9.02 -3.07 -0.43
N GLY A 194 -8.01 -2.20 -0.35
CA GLY A 194 -6.81 -2.46 0.43
C GLY A 194 -6.48 -1.31 1.38
N LEU A 195 -5.92 -1.65 2.54
CA LEU A 195 -5.55 -0.66 3.55
C LEU A 195 -4.25 0.05 3.18
N LEU A 196 -4.27 1.39 3.20
CA LEU A 196 -3.10 2.23 2.95
C LEU A 196 -2.18 2.35 4.17
N ASN A 197 -2.69 2.00 5.37
CA ASN A 197 -1.94 2.13 6.61
C ASN A 197 -0.63 1.35 6.57
N GLY A 198 0.46 2.01 6.98
CA GLY A 198 1.76 1.40 7.17
C GLY A 198 2.54 2.19 8.21
N ARG A 199 2.44 1.79 9.48
CA ARG A 199 3.21 2.45 10.53
C ARG A 199 4.70 2.15 10.33
N PRO A 200 5.58 3.16 10.32
CA PRO A 200 7.03 2.92 10.34
C PRO A 200 7.45 2.11 11.57
N ASP A 201 8.68 1.59 11.53
CA ASP A 201 9.26 0.97 12.71
C ASP A 201 9.50 2.01 13.82
N GLY A 202 9.88 1.57 15.02
CA GLY A 202 9.99 2.44 16.20
C GLY A 202 10.94 3.64 16.08
N ASP A 203 11.81 3.64 15.07
CA ASP A 203 12.74 4.74 14.76
C ASP A 203 12.27 5.62 13.57
N GLY A 204 11.06 5.42 13.07
CA GLY A 204 10.50 6.18 11.95
C GLY A 204 10.89 5.66 10.56
N THR A 205 11.73 4.62 10.46
CA THR A 205 12.11 4.03 9.18
C THR A 205 11.15 2.91 8.79
N VAL A 206 10.66 2.92 7.56
CA VAL A 206 9.82 1.86 7.00
C VAL A 206 10.72 0.70 6.55
N ARG A 207 10.75 -0.37 7.35
CA ARG A 207 11.38 -1.65 6.97
C ARG A 207 10.35 -2.75 6.72
N ARG A 208 9.23 -2.67 7.43
CA ARG A 208 8.18 -3.68 7.46
C ARG A 208 6.91 -3.11 6.86
N VAL A 209 6.30 -3.85 5.94
CA VAL A 209 5.03 -3.48 5.29
C VAL A 209 3.94 -4.44 5.75
N PRO A 210 2.80 -3.96 6.28
CA PRO A 210 1.68 -4.83 6.64
C PRO A 210 1.19 -5.65 5.45
N THR A 211 0.85 -6.92 5.67
CA THR A 211 0.15 -7.75 4.68
C THR A 211 -1.33 -7.87 5.01
N LEU A 212 -1.65 -7.92 6.30
CA LEU A 212 -2.99 -7.88 6.87
C LEU A 212 -3.03 -6.86 8.00
N MET A 213 -4.20 -6.28 8.23
CA MET A 213 -4.54 -5.52 9.44
C MET A 213 -5.99 -5.83 9.82
N ALA A 214 -6.44 -5.41 11.00
CA ALA A 214 -7.83 -5.56 11.43
C ALA A 214 -8.56 -4.22 11.46
N ILE A 215 -9.79 -4.19 10.95
CA ILE A 215 -10.69 -3.04 11.01
C ILE A 215 -12.00 -3.49 11.67
N GLY A 216 -12.31 -2.93 12.84
CA GLY A 216 -13.44 -3.41 13.64
C GLY A 216 -13.34 -4.91 13.98
N GLY A 217 -12.11 -5.40 14.19
CA GLY A 217 -11.84 -6.83 14.48
C GLY A 217 -11.89 -7.77 13.27
N ARG A 218 -12.20 -7.29 12.06
CA ARG A 218 -12.18 -8.11 10.84
C ARG A 218 -10.86 -7.94 10.09
N PRO A 219 -10.17 -9.03 9.71
CA PRO A 219 -8.92 -8.93 8.96
C PRO A 219 -9.17 -8.45 7.53
N MET A 220 -8.29 -7.58 7.06
CA MET A 220 -8.31 -6.99 5.73
C MET A 220 -6.88 -6.91 5.19
N PRO A 221 -6.68 -7.09 3.88
CA PRO A 221 -5.38 -6.92 3.25
C PRO A 221 -4.93 -5.45 3.24
N SER A 222 -3.61 -5.26 3.25
CA SER A 222 -3.03 -3.97 2.82
C SER A 222 -3.22 -3.78 1.31
N LEU A 223 -3.06 -2.55 0.82
CA LEU A 223 -3.15 -2.25 -0.61
C LEU A 223 -2.23 -3.13 -1.45
N SER A 224 -0.97 -3.30 -1.02
CA SER A 224 -0.01 -4.15 -1.73
C SER A 224 -0.37 -5.63 -1.73
N ALA A 225 -0.92 -6.16 -0.62
CA ALA A 225 -1.40 -7.53 -0.57
C ALA A 225 -2.65 -7.74 -1.44
N GLU A 226 -3.58 -6.79 -1.46
CA GLU A 226 -4.80 -6.87 -2.25
C GLU A 226 -4.52 -6.79 -3.75
N LEU A 227 -3.62 -5.88 -4.17
CA LEU A 227 -3.18 -5.81 -5.57
C LEU A 227 -2.51 -7.10 -6.02
N ALA A 228 -1.66 -7.70 -5.18
CA ALA A 228 -1.06 -8.99 -5.48
C ALA A 228 -2.12 -10.10 -5.57
N ARG A 229 -3.13 -10.10 -4.69
CA ARG A 229 -4.25 -11.07 -4.74
C ARG A 229 -5.03 -10.95 -6.03
N VAL A 230 -5.44 -9.74 -6.41
CA VAL A 230 -6.20 -9.45 -7.64
C VAL A 230 -5.39 -9.84 -8.87
N ALA A 231 -4.12 -9.43 -8.95
CA ALA A 231 -3.26 -9.74 -10.11
C ALA A 231 -2.92 -11.23 -10.24
N LEU A 232 -2.93 -11.98 -9.14
CA LEU A 232 -2.76 -13.44 -9.14
C LEU A 232 -4.09 -14.20 -9.33
N ASP A 233 -5.21 -13.50 -9.50
CA ASP A 233 -6.57 -14.06 -9.63
C ASP A 233 -6.90 -15.04 -8.50
N GLN A 234 -6.68 -14.60 -7.25
CA GLN A 234 -6.95 -15.41 -6.05
C GLN A 234 -8.15 -14.87 -5.29
N SER A 235 -9.04 -15.72 -4.80
CA SER A 235 -10.21 -15.29 -4.01
C SER A 235 -9.92 -15.14 -2.51
N ALA A 236 -8.82 -15.71 -2.02
CA ALA A 236 -8.55 -15.82 -0.59
C ALA A 236 -7.08 -15.56 -0.25
N ILE A 237 -6.85 -15.15 1.00
CA ILE A 237 -5.54 -15.03 1.63
C ILE A 237 -5.49 -16.03 2.79
N ILE A 238 -4.45 -16.86 2.84
CA ILE A 238 -4.31 -17.89 3.88
C ILE A 238 -3.28 -17.43 4.91
N SER A 239 -3.71 -17.27 6.15
CA SER A 239 -2.88 -16.98 7.30
C SER A 239 -2.47 -18.26 8.03
N ALA A 240 -1.21 -18.33 8.40
CA ALA A 240 -0.62 -19.37 9.24
C ALA A 240 0.42 -18.75 10.17
N PRO A 241 0.86 -19.43 11.25
CA PRO A 241 1.90 -18.91 12.12
C PRO A 241 3.16 -18.49 11.34
N GLY A 242 3.52 -17.20 11.43
CA GLY A 242 4.68 -16.61 10.76
C GLY A 242 4.60 -16.54 9.24
N THR A 243 3.43 -16.74 8.63
CA THR A 243 3.29 -16.80 7.18
C THR A 243 1.92 -16.30 6.71
N ILE A 244 1.90 -15.43 5.70
CA ILE A 244 0.72 -15.14 4.87
C ILE A 244 0.92 -15.71 3.47
N THR A 245 -0.09 -16.37 2.92
CA THR A 245 -0.03 -17.00 1.59
C THR A 245 -1.05 -16.39 0.65
N ILE A 246 -0.60 -15.97 -0.54
CA ILE A 246 -1.43 -15.48 -1.65
C ILE A 246 -1.11 -16.32 -2.88
N GLY A 247 -2.05 -17.19 -3.27
CA GLY A 247 -1.84 -18.20 -4.30
C GLY A 247 -0.68 -19.13 -3.93
N ARG A 248 0.41 -19.07 -4.70
CA ARG A 248 1.64 -19.85 -4.44
C ARG A 248 2.71 -19.09 -3.66
N GLN A 249 2.50 -17.81 -3.38
CA GLN A 249 3.49 -16.97 -2.69
C GLN A 249 3.32 -17.11 -1.20
N ARG A 250 4.36 -17.61 -0.54
CA ARG A 250 4.40 -17.84 0.91
C ARG A 250 5.26 -16.76 1.56
N ILE A 251 4.62 -15.70 2.03
CA ILE A 251 5.24 -14.49 2.56
C ILE A 251 5.54 -14.67 4.05
N PRO A 252 6.81 -14.63 4.49
CA PRO A 252 7.17 -14.60 5.90
C PRO A 252 6.70 -13.28 6.53
N VAL A 253 6.06 -13.38 7.69
CA VAL A 253 5.58 -12.22 8.45
C VAL A 253 5.94 -12.31 9.93
N ASP A 254 6.05 -11.16 10.58
CA ASP A 254 6.19 -11.06 12.03
C ASP A 254 4.87 -11.33 12.79
N ALA A 255 4.91 -11.18 14.12
CA ALA A 255 3.76 -11.38 15.00
C ALA A 255 2.60 -10.39 14.72
N GLU A 256 2.90 -9.26 14.09
CA GLU A 256 1.95 -8.24 13.66
C GLU A 256 1.45 -8.47 12.22
N GLY A 257 1.92 -9.50 11.51
CA GLY A 257 1.51 -9.77 10.12
C GLY A 257 2.21 -8.87 9.10
N ARG A 258 3.39 -8.31 9.43
CA ARG A 258 4.16 -7.45 8.52
C ARG A 258 5.28 -8.23 7.84
N MET A 259 5.46 -7.98 6.55
CA MET A 259 6.56 -8.50 5.75
C MET A 259 7.78 -7.59 5.90
N LEU A 260 8.94 -8.16 6.24
CA LEU A 260 10.21 -7.42 6.22
C LEU A 260 10.67 -7.26 4.76
N LEU A 261 10.53 -6.05 4.22
CA LEU A 261 10.77 -5.76 2.82
C LEU A 261 12.28 -5.65 2.55
N ARG A 262 12.76 -6.31 1.48
CA ARG A 262 14.09 -6.06 0.95
C ARG A 262 14.00 -4.99 -0.13
N PHE A 263 14.41 -3.78 0.21
CA PHE A 263 14.38 -2.64 -0.70
C PHE A 263 15.40 -2.78 -1.82
N GLY A 264 15.04 -2.28 -2.99
CA GLY A 264 15.90 -2.03 -4.13
C GLY A 264 15.74 -0.61 -4.65
N HIS A 265 16.59 -0.22 -5.61
CA HIS A 265 16.49 1.08 -6.29
C HIS A 265 15.42 1.01 -7.36
N PHE A 266 14.21 1.49 -7.07
CA PHE A 266 13.10 1.40 -8.02
C PHE A 266 13.45 2.10 -9.34
N PRO A 267 13.35 1.43 -10.50
CA PRO A 267 13.85 2.00 -11.75
C PRO A 267 13.02 3.23 -12.17
N PRO A 268 13.65 4.38 -12.49
CA PRO A 268 12.92 5.56 -12.97
C PRO A 268 12.06 5.29 -14.20
N ALA A 269 12.48 4.38 -15.08
CA ALA A 269 11.72 3.95 -16.26
C ALA A 269 10.40 3.19 -15.94
N ARG A 270 10.19 2.83 -14.68
CA ARG A 270 8.95 2.21 -14.17
C ARG A 270 8.01 3.24 -13.52
N ILE A 271 8.43 4.50 -13.45
CA ILE A 271 7.64 5.63 -12.97
C ILE A 271 7.22 6.45 -14.20
N SER A 272 5.99 6.92 -14.24
CA SER A 272 5.48 7.79 -15.30
C SER A 272 4.65 8.91 -14.69
N SER A 273 4.79 10.12 -15.21
CA SER A 273 3.91 11.22 -14.85
C SER A 273 2.49 10.95 -15.35
N ALA A 274 1.47 11.26 -14.57
CA ALA A 274 0.06 11.10 -14.98
C ALA A 274 -0.26 11.90 -16.25
N ALA A 275 0.34 13.09 -16.43
CA ALA A 275 0.22 13.86 -17.67
C ALA A 275 0.78 13.13 -18.88
N ASP A 276 1.94 12.48 -18.76
CA ASP A 276 2.52 11.70 -19.85
C ASP A 276 1.63 10.53 -20.25
N VAL A 277 1.05 9.84 -19.27
CA VAL A 277 0.12 8.72 -19.50
C VAL A 277 -1.11 9.18 -20.26
N LEU A 278 -1.62 10.38 -19.98
CA LEU A 278 -2.78 10.94 -20.68
C LEU A 278 -2.44 11.51 -22.07
N ARG A 279 -1.18 11.78 -22.37
CA ARG A 279 -0.76 12.33 -23.66
C ARG A 279 -0.99 11.33 -24.81
N LYS A 280 -1.31 11.84 -26.00
CA LYS A 280 -1.39 11.00 -27.21
C LYS A 280 0.00 10.44 -27.53
N GLY A 281 0.06 9.16 -27.91
CA GLY A 281 1.32 8.49 -28.28
C GLY A 281 2.09 7.85 -27.13
N PHE A 282 1.52 7.79 -25.91
CA PHE A 282 2.07 6.94 -24.86
C PHE A 282 2.12 5.46 -25.33
N PRO A 283 3.19 4.69 -25.04
CA PRO A 283 3.34 3.33 -25.58
C PRO A 283 2.17 2.42 -25.22
N ALA A 284 1.58 1.78 -26.23
CA ALA A 284 0.35 1.00 -26.08
C ALA A 284 0.53 -0.33 -25.33
N ASP A 285 1.78 -0.81 -25.21
CA ASP A 285 2.14 -2.04 -24.50
C ASP A 285 2.69 -1.76 -23.09
N ALA A 286 2.77 -0.49 -22.68
CA ALA A 286 3.43 -0.11 -21.44
C ALA A 286 2.83 -0.80 -20.20
N PHE A 287 1.52 -1.02 -20.16
CA PHE A 287 0.80 -1.54 -19.00
C PHE A 287 0.29 -2.97 -19.16
N ALA A 288 0.51 -3.61 -20.30
CA ALA A 288 0.00 -4.95 -20.56
C ALA A 288 0.52 -5.97 -19.53
N GLY A 289 -0.40 -6.58 -18.78
CA GLY A 289 -0.11 -7.53 -17.71
C GLY A 289 0.63 -6.94 -16.51
N GLN A 290 0.75 -5.61 -16.42
CA GLN A 290 1.41 -4.92 -15.31
C GLN A 290 0.41 -4.58 -14.21
N ILE A 291 0.88 -4.56 -12.97
CA ILE A 291 0.18 -3.90 -11.87
C ILE A 291 0.57 -2.43 -11.88
N VAL A 292 -0.42 -1.54 -11.82
CA VAL A 292 -0.20 -0.10 -11.90
C VAL A 292 -0.67 0.56 -10.61
N LEU A 293 0.22 1.26 -9.92
CA LEU A 293 -0.09 2.06 -8.75
C LEU A 293 -0.16 3.53 -9.13
N VAL A 294 -1.26 4.20 -8.79
CA VAL A 294 -1.44 5.63 -8.99
C VAL A 294 -1.37 6.32 -7.64
N GLY A 295 -0.46 7.29 -7.49
CA GLY A 295 -0.23 7.98 -6.22
C GLY A 295 0.18 9.44 -6.38
N LEU A 296 0.23 10.16 -5.26
CA LEU A 296 0.65 11.56 -5.21
C LEU A 296 2.15 11.65 -4.94
N ALA A 297 2.87 12.42 -5.76
CA ALA A 297 4.31 12.66 -5.61
C ALA A 297 4.70 14.15 -5.73
N ALA A 298 3.73 15.06 -5.69
CA ALA A 298 3.96 16.51 -5.71
C ALA A 298 4.21 17.09 -4.31
N GLU A 299 4.96 18.20 -4.25
CA GLU A 299 5.25 18.88 -2.98
C GLU A 299 3.95 19.27 -2.24
N GLY A 300 3.95 19.10 -0.91
CA GLY A 300 2.79 19.40 -0.07
C GLY A 300 1.63 18.41 -0.16
N THR A 301 1.68 17.41 -1.05
CA THR A 301 0.66 16.35 -1.17
C THR A 301 1.23 14.93 -1.15
N ALA A 302 2.54 14.79 -1.37
CA ALA A 302 3.23 13.51 -1.33
C ALA A 302 3.29 12.91 0.08
N ASP A 303 3.14 11.58 0.14
CA ASP A 303 3.52 10.78 1.30
C ASP A 303 5.02 10.48 1.24
N ILE A 304 5.80 11.07 2.14
CA ILE A 304 7.26 10.91 2.19
C ILE A 304 7.62 10.13 3.45
N VAL A 305 8.34 9.03 3.24
CA VAL A 305 8.80 8.13 4.31
C VAL A 305 10.30 7.88 4.23
N ALA A 306 10.91 7.56 5.37
CA ALA A 306 12.28 7.08 5.43
C ALA A 306 12.33 5.57 5.18
N THR A 307 13.34 5.11 4.45
CA THR A 307 13.62 3.69 4.16
C THR A 307 15.09 3.37 4.44
N PRO A 308 15.47 2.09 4.51
CA PRO A 308 16.87 1.69 4.64
C PRO A 308 17.81 2.27 3.58
N LEU A 309 17.31 2.51 2.36
CA LEU A 309 18.10 3.00 1.22
C LEU A 309 18.07 4.53 1.04
N SER A 310 16.97 5.19 1.42
CA SER A 310 16.78 6.63 1.24
C SER A 310 16.07 7.26 2.42
N ALA A 311 16.51 8.45 2.83
CA ALA A 311 15.87 9.24 3.89
C ALA A 311 14.53 9.84 3.44
N GLU A 312 14.36 10.08 2.15
CA GLU A 312 13.13 10.57 1.54
C GLU A 312 12.74 9.61 0.41
N TYR A 313 11.56 9.02 0.52
CA TYR A 313 11.01 8.08 -0.44
C TYR A 313 9.50 8.21 -0.52
N TYR A 314 8.93 8.09 -1.71
CA TYR A 314 7.49 8.22 -1.90
C TYR A 314 6.75 6.95 -1.49
N GLY A 315 5.68 7.09 -0.69
CA GLY A 315 4.80 6.03 -0.23
C GLY A 315 4.31 5.08 -1.35
N PRO A 316 3.83 5.59 -2.50
CA PRO A 316 3.43 4.77 -3.64
C PRO A 316 4.54 3.83 -4.13
N ILE A 317 5.80 4.24 -4.04
CA ILE A 317 6.93 3.42 -4.46
C ILE A 317 7.23 2.33 -3.41
N VAL A 318 6.99 2.58 -2.12
CA VAL A 318 7.04 1.52 -1.09
C VAL A 318 5.97 0.46 -1.37
N GLN A 319 4.73 0.88 -1.66
CA GLN A 319 3.66 -0.04 -2.05
C GLN A 319 4.04 -0.84 -3.30
N ALA A 320 4.62 -0.20 -4.32
CA ALA A 320 5.05 -0.87 -5.53
C ALA A 320 6.13 -1.93 -5.27
N GLN A 321 7.11 -1.60 -4.42
CA GLN A 321 8.13 -2.57 -4.02
C GLN A 321 7.56 -3.70 -3.16
N ALA A 322 6.54 -3.44 -2.34
CA ALA A 322 5.87 -4.45 -1.54
C ALA A 322 5.06 -5.43 -2.42
N VAL A 323 4.27 -4.93 -3.38
CA VAL A 323 3.58 -5.78 -4.38
C VAL A 323 4.59 -6.66 -5.09
N ASP A 324 5.65 -6.05 -5.58
CA ASP A 324 6.70 -6.73 -6.31
C ASP A 324 7.42 -7.80 -5.46
N ALA A 325 7.67 -7.50 -4.18
CA ALA A 325 8.24 -8.45 -3.24
C ALA A 325 7.30 -9.64 -2.99
N ILE A 326 5.99 -9.41 -2.86
CA ILE A 326 4.98 -10.45 -2.71
C ILE A 326 5.00 -11.39 -3.92
N LEU A 327 5.05 -10.85 -5.13
CA LEU A 327 4.99 -11.63 -6.36
C LEU A 327 6.27 -12.43 -6.65
N ARG A 328 7.44 -11.92 -6.24
CA ARG A 328 8.75 -12.45 -6.65
C ARG A 328 9.67 -12.85 -5.49
N ALA A 329 9.12 -13.08 -4.30
CA ALA A 329 9.89 -13.46 -3.11
C ALA A 329 10.98 -12.42 -2.72
N GLY A 330 10.62 -11.14 -2.76
CA GLY A 330 11.50 -10.00 -2.51
C GLY A 330 11.59 -9.54 -1.06
N TRP A 331 11.40 -10.44 -0.10
CA TRP A 331 11.45 -10.16 1.34
C TRP A 331 12.77 -10.63 1.97
N LEU A 332 13.04 -10.16 3.20
CA LEU A 332 14.06 -10.73 4.07
C LEU A 332 13.40 -11.74 5.00
N ASP A 333 13.86 -12.99 4.95
CA ASP A 333 13.40 -14.04 5.84
C ASP A 333 14.37 -14.20 7.01
N ARG A 334 13.84 -14.27 8.24
CA ARG A 334 14.61 -14.63 9.43
C ARG A 334 14.31 -16.10 9.73
N PRO A 335 15.30 -16.99 9.65
CA PRO A 335 15.08 -18.38 10.02
C PRO A 335 14.54 -18.47 11.44
N GLY A 336 13.56 -19.33 11.69
CA GLY A 336 12.92 -19.46 13.01
C GLY A 336 13.85 -19.88 14.15
N TRP A 337 15.08 -20.31 13.85
CA TRP A 337 16.13 -20.56 14.85
C TRP A 337 16.95 -19.31 15.22
N VAL A 338 16.73 -18.18 14.55
CA VAL A 338 17.27 -16.83 14.84
C VAL A 338 16.21 -15.94 15.49
N ALA A 339 14.94 -16.13 15.11
CA ALA A 339 13.77 -15.43 15.65
C ALA A 339 13.50 -15.74 17.13
#